data_AF-A0A519W7N8-F1
#
_entry.id   AF-A0A519W7N8-F1
#
_cell.length_a   1.000
_cell.length_b   1.000
_cell.length_c   1.000
_cell.angle_alpha   90.00
_cell.angle_beta   90.00
_cell.angle_gamma   90.00
#
_symmetry.space_group_name_H-M   'P 1'
#
loop_
_entity.id
_entity.type
_entity.pdbx_description
1 polymer ?
#
loop_
_entity_poly.entity_id
_entity_poly.type
_entity_poly.pdbx_seq_one_letter_code
_entity_poly.pdbx_strand_id
1 'polypeptide(L)'
;MENKENHSLEQLDLSKLGKLLSDDRSSILPSTSNEQDKMVLIFSQHRFYRNLVIELAMVGLTNAGKIKNPLKILDATDLIWKSNDQDELKFYSGVSKFKNNYNDGKSESDLEGLKALVRNPLNLSVYLHDSKISSTINAASLIPAQLNFLDIDLTLTVNKRGEYYELSGKLFLGNVDYSITNIKLKYHYFIQIKERLYLVSNSYFIEVLEFFKQHSDIIVVHESEYEAFQENVLAKIEEKIKINYSYLKPATKKQIEEKGFDLDNEKIVYLSESADFVLITPVMRYGSLEIPVISQKRIRSKDRMGNVFTLDRDEDRELQFITDISKAHPFFQEQLDEFPDQKHADCFYLHRKRFVESGWFLDAFEAWRSKGIAILGFNELKDNKLSQYKAAISINVISGMDWFETAVKVKFN
;
A
#
# COMPACT_ATOMS: atom_id res chain seq x y z
N MET A 1 58.80 33.29 -50.16
CA MET A 1 58.34 34.46 -49.38
C MET A 1 56.83 34.42 -49.43
N GLU A 2 56.22 33.64 -48.53
CA GLU A 2 55.70 34.09 -47.22
C GLU A 2 54.56 35.10 -47.39
N ASN A 3 53.33 34.59 -47.30
CA ASN A 3 52.17 35.40 -46.91
C ASN A 3 51.75 34.86 -45.54
N LYS A 4 52.26 35.50 -44.47
CA LYS A 4 51.84 35.27 -43.09
C LYS A 4 50.63 36.16 -42.82
N GLU A 5 49.46 35.56 -42.72
CA GLU A 5 48.29 36.23 -42.16
C GLU A 5 48.55 36.51 -40.67
N ASN A 6 48.76 37.78 -40.34
CA ASN A 6 48.78 38.28 -38.98
C ASN A 6 47.35 38.24 -38.41
N HIS A 7 47.01 37.17 -37.70
CA HIS A 7 45.89 37.21 -36.77
C HIS A 7 46.32 38.02 -35.54
N SER A 8 45.90 39.30 -35.47
CA SER A 8 46.12 40.13 -34.29
C SER A 8 45.34 39.55 -33.10
N LEU A 9 46.03 39.31 -31.98
CA LEU A 9 45.46 38.83 -30.72
C LEU A 9 44.43 39.79 -30.08
N GLU A 10 44.28 41.01 -30.60
CA GLU A 10 43.46 42.09 -30.02
C GLU A 10 41.94 41.94 -30.20
N GLN A 11 41.44 40.90 -30.90
CA GLN A 11 40.00 40.67 -31.10
C GLN A 11 39.42 39.46 -30.36
N LEU A 12 40.20 38.78 -29.52
CA LEU A 12 39.69 37.66 -28.74
C LEU A 12 38.96 38.16 -27.47
N ASP A 13 37.66 37.92 -27.39
CA ASP A 13 36.86 38.16 -26.18
C ASP A 13 37.20 37.10 -25.12
N LEU A 14 38.17 37.44 -24.26
CA LEU A 14 38.65 36.59 -23.17
C LEU A 14 37.80 36.71 -21.90
N SER A 15 36.70 37.46 -21.90
CA SER A 15 35.84 37.67 -20.73
C SER A 15 35.33 36.34 -20.13
N LYS A 16 35.12 35.32 -20.97
CA LYS A 16 34.70 33.97 -20.55
C LYS A 16 35.84 33.11 -19.99
N LEU A 17 37.10 33.49 -20.20
CA LEU A 17 38.28 32.80 -19.70
C LEU A 17 38.83 33.42 -18.41
N GLY A 18 38.17 34.43 -17.84
CA GLY A 18 38.63 35.15 -16.65
C GLY A 18 38.96 34.26 -15.45
N LYS A 19 38.22 33.16 -15.21
CA LYS A 19 38.51 32.18 -14.15
C LYS A 19 39.77 31.35 -14.37
N LEU A 20 40.17 31.16 -15.63
CA LEU A 20 41.36 30.39 -16.03
C LEU A 20 42.60 31.28 -16.08
N LEU A 21 42.42 32.59 -16.29
CA LEU A 21 43.47 33.58 -16.48
C LEU A 21 43.78 34.37 -15.21
N SER A 22 42.95 34.31 -14.18
CA SER A 22 43.25 34.84 -12.85
C SER A 22 44.24 33.92 -12.14
N ASP A 23 45.41 34.44 -11.75
CA ASP A 23 46.46 33.72 -10.98
C ASP A 23 46.08 33.48 -9.50
N ASP A 24 44.78 33.54 -9.21
CA ASP A 24 44.21 33.26 -7.90
C ASP A 24 44.14 31.75 -7.72
N ARG A 25 45.26 31.17 -7.26
CA ARG A 25 45.34 29.79 -6.76
C ARG A 25 44.66 29.64 -5.39
N SER A 26 43.70 30.48 -5.05
CA SER A 26 42.72 30.10 -4.06
C SER A 26 41.90 28.98 -4.67
N SER A 27 42.27 27.74 -4.33
CA SER A 27 41.30 26.67 -4.31
C SER A 27 40.09 27.22 -3.57
N ILE A 28 38.99 27.46 -4.27
CA ILE A 28 37.68 27.58 -3.64
C ILE A 28 37.42 26.20 -3.07
N LEU A 29 38.05 25.93 -1.92
CA LEU A 29 37.54 24.95 -0.99
C LEU A 29 36.11 25.43 -0.74
N PRO A 30 35.09 24.58 -0.97
CA PRO A 30 33.73 24.95 -0.62
C PRO A 30 33.80 25.48 0.80
N SER A 31 33.42 26.74 0.97
CA SER A 31 33.39 27.42 2.27
C SER A 31 32.84 26.41 3.26
N THR A 32 33.65 26.05 4.26
CA THR A 32 33.26 25.17 5.35
C THR A 32 31.85 25.54 5.74
N SER A 33 30.89 24.68 5.41
CA SER A 33 29.53 24.76 5.90
C SER A 33 29.64 25.03 7.39
N ASN A 34 29.05 26.14 7.86
CA ASN A 34 28.93 26.38 9.28
C ASN A 34 28.45 25.06 9.91
N GLU A 35 29.11 24.59 10.96
CA GLU A 35 28.84 23.32 11.65
C GLU A 35 27.41 23.24 12.26
N GLN A 36 26.50 24.14 11.88
CA GLN A 36 25.14 24.29 12.38
C GLN A 36 24.05 24.28 11.29
N ASP A 37 24.42 24.20 10.00
CA ASP A 37 23.42 24.11 8.94
C ASP A 37 22.90 22.66 8.83
N LYS A 38 21.59 22.48 8.98
CA LYS A 38 20.92 21.18 8.86
C LYS A 38 20.07 21.11 7.61
N MET A 39 20.05 19.96 6.97
CA MET A 39 19.08 19.66 5.91
C MET A 39 17.73 19.33 6.54
N VAL A 40 16.66 19.93 6.01
CA VAL A 40 15.28 19.70 6.47
C VAL A 40 14.35 19.48 5.28
N LEU A 41 13.23 18.82 5.54
CA LEU A 41 12.18 18.56 4.56
C LEU A 41 11.00 19.48 4.82
N ILE A 42 10.56 20.22 3.81
CA ILE A 42 9.49 21.22 3.93
C ILE A 42 8.30 20.79 3.07
N PHE A 43 7.14 20.69 3.70
CA PHE A 43 5.84 20.47 3.05
C PHE A 43 5.10 21.80 2.97
N SER A 44 4.74 22.19 1.76
CA SER A 44 4.03 23.44 1.49
C SER A 44 2.90 23.21 0.48
N GLN A 45 2.19 24.28 0.17
CA GLN A 45 1.09 24.25 -0.78
C GLN A 45 1.34 25.26 -1.89
N HIS A 46 1.17 24.85 -3.13
CA HIS A 46 1.27 25.78 -4.25
C HIS A 46 0.17 26.85 -4.15
N ARG A 47 0.56 28.12 -4.27
CA ARG A 47 -0.30 29.29 -4.02
C ARG A 47 -1.56 29.32 -4.89
N PHE A 48 -1.48 28.85 -6.14
CA PHE A 48 -2.57 28.92 -7.12
C PHE A 48 -3.34 27.62 -7.28
N TYR A 49 -2.66 26.48 -7.26
CA TYR A 49 -3.24 25.18 -7.63
C TYR A 49 -3.57 24.33 -6.40
N ARG A 50 -3.19 24.76 -5.20
CA ARG A 50 -3.43 24.03 -3.94
C ARG A 50 -2.79 22.63 -3.88
N ASN A 51 -1.94 22.29 -4.83
CA ASN A 51 -1.18 21.03 -4.84
C ASN A 51 -0.09 21.03 -3.77
N LEU A 52 0.29 19.81 -3.36
CA LEU A 52 1.41 19.56 -2.48
C LEU A 52 2.72 19.99 -3.15
N VAL A 53 3.53 20.75 -2.43
CA VAL A 53 4.91 21.05 -2.82
C VAL A 53 5.85 20.57 -1.73
N ILE A 54 6.89 19.84 -2.10
CA ILE A 54 7.89 19.31 -1.17
C ILE A 54 9.26 19.79 -1.60
N GLU A 55 9.99 20.37 -0.66
CA GLU A 55 11.31 20.96 -0.90
C GLU A 55 12.30 20.51 0.17
N LEU A 56 13.57 20.40 -0.23
CA LEU A 56 14.69 20.27 0.69
C LEU A 56 15.31 21.64 0.91
N ALA A 57 15.70 21.94 2.14
CA ALA A 57 16.39 23.18 2.46
C ALA A 57 17.54 22.94 3.43
N MET A 58 18.64 23.67 3.25
CA MET A 58 19.63 23.87 4.32
C MET A 58 19.19 25.06 5.18
N VAL A 59 19.15 24.84 6.50
CA VAL A 59 18.71 25.84 7.47
C VAL A 59 19.69 25.93 8.63
N GLY A 60 19.99 27.16 9.05
CA GLY A 60 20.70 27.40 10.31
C GLY A 60 19.75 27.33 11.50
N LEU A 61 20.26 26.96 12.67
CA LEU A 61 19.48 26.93 13.92
C LEU A 61 19.91 28.03 14.90
N THR A 62 18.97 28.46 15.74
CA THR A 62 19.24 29.22 16.97
C THR A 62 19.77 28.30 18.07
N ASN A 63 20.36 28.87 19.11
CA ASN A 63 20.77 28.12 20.30
C ASN A 63 19.57 27.45 21.01
N ALA A 64 18.35 27.95 20.77
CA ALA A 64 17.10 27.37 21.23
C ALA A 64 16.47 26.35 20.25
N GLY A 65 17.18 25.98 19.18
CA GLY A 65 16.74 24.98 18.20
C GLY A 65 15.74 25.45 17.14
N LYS A 66 15.35 26.74 17.11
CA LYS A 66 14.48 27.30 16.07
C LYS A 66 15.24 27.60 14.77
N ILE A 67 14.57 27.44 13.63
CA ILE A 67 15.09 27.78 12.29
C ILE A 67 15.41 29.28 12.19
N LYS A 68 16.48 29.61 11.45
CA LYS A 68 16.87 30.98 11.07
C LYS A 68 16.77 31.18 9.56
N ASN A 69 16.52 32.42 9.15
CA ASN A 69 16.69 32.85 7.76
C ASN A 69 18.18 33.20 7.49
N PRO A 70 18.65 33.12 6.24
CA PRO A 70 17.92 32.66 5.04
C PRO A 70 17.83 31.13 4.96
N LEU A 71 16.76 30.62 4.35
CA LEU A 71 16.61 29.21 3.99
C LEU A 71 17.24 28.99 2.61
N LYS A 72 18.13 28.02 2.47
CA LYS A 72 18.74 27.69 1.17
C LYS A 72 18.07 26.45 0.59
N ILE A 73 17.14 26.64 -0.34
CA ILE A 73 16.47 25.54 -1.06
C ILE A 73 17.51 24.75 -1.85
N LEU A 74 17.41 23.43 -1.79
CA LEU A 74 18.25 22.48 -2.50
C LEU A 74 17.48 21.88 -3.69
N ASP A 75 18.21 21.53 -4.75
CA ASP A 75 17.65 20.67 -5.80
C ASP A 75 17.88 19.20 -5.43
N ALA A 76 16.79 18.45 -5.29
CA ALA A 76 16.87 17.02 -5.00
C ALA A 76 17.54 16.25 -6.16
N THR A 77 17.41 16.73 -7.40
CA THR A 77 18.01 16.09 -8.57
C THR A 77 19.55 16.08 -8.48
N ASP A 78 20.14 17.14 -7.91
CA ASP A 78 21.58 17.21 -7.70
C ASP A 78 22.08 16.23 -6.63
N LEU A 79 21.20 15.85 -5.69
CA LEU A 79 21.50 14.91 -4.61
C LEU A 79 21.38 13.45 -5.06
N ILE A 80 20.49 13.16 -6.02
CA ILE A 80 20.37 11.83 -6.64
C ILE A 80 21.73 11.38 -7.19
N TRP A 81 22.47 12.27 -7.87
CA TRP A 81 23.79 11.96 -8.42
C TRP A 81 24.89 11.74 -7.38
N LYS A 82 24.62 12.04 -6.11
CA LYS A 82 25.59 11.95 -5.00
C LYS A 82 25.34 10.76 -4.08
N SER A 83 24.22 10.06 -4.24
CA SER A 83 23.88 8.89 -3.43
C SER A 83 23.93 7.61 -4.25
N ASN A 84 24.33 6.52 -3.61
CA ASN A 84 24.24 5.16 -4.15
C ASN A 84 23.24 4.29 -3.35
N ASP A 85 22.62 4.85 -2.32
CA ASP A 85 21.66 4.14 -1.49
C ASP A 85 20.28 4.14 -2.16
N GLN A 86 19.67 2.97 -2.29
CA GLN A 86 18.42 2.82 -3.04
C GLN A 86 17.26 3.59 -2.39
N ASP A 87 17.19 3.65 -1.07
CA ASP A 87 16.09 4.31 -0.36
C ASP A 87 16.28 5.83 -0.37
N GLU A 88 17.51 6.33 -0.25
CA GLU A 88 17.82 7.75 -0.46
C GLU A 88 17.49 8.20 -1.89
N LEU A 89 17.84 7.39 -2.91
CA LEU A 89 17.52 7.68 -4.30
C LEU A 89 16.00 7.78 -4.52
N LYS A 90 15.21 6.86 -3.95
CA LYS A 90 13.74 6.92 -3.98
C LYS A 90 13.22 8.16 -3.24
N PHE A 91 13.79 8.48 -2.09
CA PHE A 91 13.42 9.66 -1.30
C PHE A 91 13.64 10.96 -2.09
N TYR A 92 14.83 11.17 -2.67
CA TYR A 92 15.14 12.35 -3.47
C TYR A 92 14.30 12.43 -4.75
N SER A 93 14.06 11.29 -5.41
CA SER A 93 13.14 11.21 -6.54
C SER A 93 11.72 11.63 -6.14
N GLY A 94 11.26 11.22 -4.96
CA GLY A 94 10.00 11.65 -4.35
C GLY A 94 9.95 13.16 -4.16
N VAL A 95 10.98 13.78 -3.55
CA VAL A 95 11.06 15.24 -3.39
C VAL A 95 10.97 15.94 -4.76
N SER A 96 11.78 15.51 -5.72
CA SER A 96 11.79 16.10 -7.06
C SER A 96 10.43 16.02 -7.74
N LYS A 97 9.74 14.89 -7.57
CA LYS A 97 8.41 14.67 -8.14
C LYS A 97 7.39 15.69 -7.62
N PHE A 98 7.41 15.98 -6.32
CA PHE A 98 6.46 16.91 -5.70
C PHE A 98 6.90 18.37 -5.74
N LYS A 99 8.10 18.71 -6.19
CA LYS A 99 8.54 20.11 -6.38
C LYS A 99 7.71 20.83 -7.46
N ASN A 100 7.38 20.13 -8.56
CA ASN A 100 6.64 20.67 -9.71
C ASN A 100 5.44 19.77 -10.08
N ASN A 101 4.71 19.25 -9.09
CA ASN A 101 3.57 18.37 -9.38
C ASN A 101 2.31 19.18 -9.74
N TYR A 102 1.95 19.16 -11.03
CA TYR A 102 0.75 19.79 -11.56
C TYR A 102 -0.46 18.84 -11.65
N ASN A 103 -0.31 17.57 -11.28
CA ASN A 103 -1.43 16.64 -11.29
C ASN A 103 -2.35 16.89 -10.09
N ASP A 104 -3.64 16.62 -10.26
CA ASP A 104 -4.70 16.73 -9.23
C ASP A 104 -4.58 15.66 -8.11
N GLY A 105 -3.42 15.01 -8.04
CA GLY A 105 -3.11 13.88 -7.18
C GLY A 105 -3.87 12.61 -7.51
N LYS A 106 -3.52 11.52 -6.82
CA LYS A 106 -4.13 10.17 -6.91
C LYS A 106 -3.52 9.16 -7.90
N SER A 107 -2.36 9.41 -8.52
CA SER A 107 -1.69 8.32 -9.25
C SER A 107 -1.01 7.34 -8.28
N GLU A 108 -0.95 6.05 -8.62
CA GLU A 108 -0.21 5.05 -7.84
C GLU A 108 1.26 5.44 -7.67
N SER A 109 1.86 5.99 -8.73
CA SER A 109 3.23 6.50 -8.69
C SER A 109 3.40 7.67 -7.69
N ASP A 110 2.37 8.49 -7.45
CA ASP A 110 2.44 9.57 -6.46
C ASP A 110 2.51 8.99 -5.05
N LEU A 111 1.67 7.98 -4.77
CA LEU A 111 1.67 7.28 -3.50
C LEU A 111 3.03 6.64 -3.22
N GLU A 112 3.64 5.96 -4.20
CA GLU A 112 4.99 5.39 -4.01
C GLU A 112 6.06 6.45 -3.69
N GLY A 113 5.99 7.62 -4.35
CA GLY A 113 6.86 8.76 -4.01
C GLY A 113 6.64 9.25 -2.58
N LEU A 114 5.39 9.34 -2.12
CA LEU A 114 5.05 9.73 -0.75
C LEU A 114 5.46 8.68 0.28
N LYS A 115 5.33 7.38 -0.03
CA LYS A 115 5.81 6.30 0.84
C LYS A 115 7.31 6.42 1.07
N ALA A 116 8.10 6.68 0.02
CA ALA A 116 9.53 6.91 0.14
C ALA A 116 9.85 8.13 1.05
N LEU A 117 9.06 9.20 0.94
CA LEU A 117 9.20 10.40 1.77
C LEU A 117 8.85 10.15 3.24
N VAL A 118 7.79 9.38 3.53
CA VAL A 118 7.38 9.03 4.89
C VAL A 118 8.39 8.09 5.56
N ARG A 119 9.00 7.16 4.82
CA ARG A 119 10.11 6.33 5.31
C ARG A 119 11.29 7.18 5.80
N ASN A 120 11.56 8.30 5.12
CA ASN A 120 12.57 9.29 5.50
C ASN A 120 13.91 8.65 5.92
N PRO A 121 14.62 7.94 5.01
CA PRO A 121 15.84 7.20 5.34
C PRO A 121 16.95 8.08 5.93
N LEU A 122 16.94 9.37 5.55
CA LEU A 122 17.88 10.39 6.01
C LEU A 122 17.55 10.94 7.42
N ASN A 123 16.43 10.52 8.02
CA ASN A 123 15.94 11.00 9.32
C ASN A 123 15.88 12.54 9.42
N LEU A 124 15.48 13.20 8.33
CA LEU A 124 15.41 14.67 8.29
C LEU A 124 14.29 15.18 9.18
N SER A 125 14.50 16.35 9.80
CA SER A 125 13.43 17.08 10.46
C SER A 125 12.44 17.60 9.43
N VAL A 126 11.15 17.41 9.69
CA VAL A 126 10.06 17.78 8.77
C VAL A 126 9.37 19.04 9.28
N TYR A 127 9.04 19.94 8.35
CA TYR A 127 8.34 21.19 8.65
C TYR A 127 7.16 21.41 7.69
N LEU A 128 6.11 22.02 8.21
CA LEU A 128 4.96 22.48 7.45
C LEU A 128 4.98 23.99 7.28
N HIS A 129 4.70 24.45 6.07
CA HIS A 129 4.45 25.85 5.81
C HIS A 129 3.03 26.25 6.25
N ASP A 130 2.93 27.24 7.14
CA ASP A 130 1.67 27.88 7.50
C ASP A 130 1.45 29.16 6.69
N SER A 131 0.60 29.05 5.68
CA SER A 131 0.25 30.17 4.80
C SER A 131 -0.49 31.31 5.50
N LYS A 132 -1.04 31.08 6.70
CA LYS A 132 -1.68 32.13 7.51
C LYS A 132 -0.66 33.05 8.17
N ILE A 133 0.55 32.53 8.47
CA ILE A 133 1.64 33.31 9.04
C ILE A 133 2.35 34.12 7.94
N SER A 134 2.63 33.48 6.80
CA SER A 134 3.20 34.16 5.63
C SER A 134 2.83 33.47 4.34
N SER A 135 2.64 34.24 3.27
CA SER A 135 2.40 33.67 1.93
C SER A 135 3.64 33.02 1.30
N THR A 136 4.83 33.29 1.84
CA THR A 136 6.12 32.77 1.37
C THR A 136 6.83 32.01 2.49
N ILE A 137 7.53 30.94 2.12
CA ILE A 137 8.27 30.11 3.07
C ILE A 137 9.42 30.92 3.69
N ASN A 138 9.42 31.02 5.02
CA ASN A 138 10.48 31.63 5.80
C ASN A 138 10.52 30.99 7.20
N ALA A 139 11.56 31.26 7.99
CA ALA A 139 11.75 30.67 9.30
C ALA A 139 10.53 30.79 10.25
N ALA A 140 9.78 31.90 10.19
CA ALA A 140 8.63 32.12 11.07
C ALA A 140 7.35 31.38 10.61
N SER A 141 7.23 31.07 9.32
CA SER A 141 6.07 30.34 8.78
C SER A 141 6.26 28.82 8.77
N LEU A 142 7.39 28.30 9.26
CA LEU A 142 7.67 26.87 9.35
C LEU A 142 7.35 26.32 10.74
N ILE A 143 6.46 25.33 10.78
CA ILE A 143 6.04 24.64 12.01
C ILE A 143 6.58 23.21 11.96
N PRO A 144 7.21 22.70 13.05
CA PRO A 144 7.65 21.31 13.10
C PRO A 144 6.51 20.33 12.81
N ALA A 145 6.84 19.24 12.13
CA ALA A 145 5.89 18.19 11.83
C ALA A 145 6.55 16.80 11.86
N GLN A 146 5.72 15.77 11.91
CA GLN A 146 6.13 14.37 11.80
C GLN A 146 5.37 13.71 10.66
N LEU A 147 6.06 12.86 9.91
CA LEU A 147 5.45 12.00 8.91
C LEU A 147 5.25 10.61 9.50
N ASN A 148 4.09 10.03 9.28
CA ASN A 148 3.77 8.68 9.72
C ASN A 148 2.98 7.96 8.64
N PHE A 149 3.17 6.65 8.54
CA PHE A 149 2.19 5.80 7.87
C PHE A 149 0.90 5.80 8.68
N LEU A 150 -0.23 5.87 7.98
CA LEU A 150 -1.52 5.62 8.61
C LEU A 150 -1.69 4.10 8.74
N ASP A 151 -1.77 3.62 9.97
CA ASP A 151 -2.31 2.27 10.21
C ASP A 151 -3.84 2.37 10.07
N ILE A 152 -4.37 1.79 9.00
CA ILE A 152 -5.76 2.01 8.62
C ILE A 152 -6.64 1.07 9.42
N ASP A 153 -7.23 1.62 10.48
CA ASP A 153 -8.33 1.01 11.21
C ASP A 153 -9.58 1.87 11.04
N LEU A 154 -10.24 1.71 9.89
CA LEU A 154 -11.55 2.32 9.63
C LEU A 154 -12.64 1.28 9.89
N THR A 155 -13.58 1.63 10.78
CA THR A 155 -14.83 0.89 10.93
C THR A 155 -16.01 1.77 10.56
N LEU A 156 -16.84 1.28 9.65
CA LEU A 156 -18.16 1.84 9.40
C LEU A 156 -19.18 1.20 10.33
N THR A 157 -20.18 1.94 10.74
CA THR A 157 -21.27 1.44 11.58
C THR A 157 -22.61 1.82 10.99
N VAL A 158 -23.49 0.83 10.84
CA VAL A 158 -24.89 1.01 10.45
C VAL A 158 -25.79 0.82 11.67
N ASN A 159 -26.55 1.86 12.00
CA ASN A 159 -27.51 1.87 13.10
C ASN A 159 -28.94 1.95 12.56
N LYS A 160 -29.85 1.10 13.06
CA LYS A 160 -31.28 1.24 12.78
C LYS A 160 -31.92 2.19 13.81
N ARG A 161 -32.61 3.24 13.35
CA ARG A 161 -33.38 4.18 14.18
C ARG A 161 -34.78 4.36 13.58
N GLY A 162 -35.77 3.69 14.16
CA GLY A 162 -37.12 3.67 13.60
C GLY A 162 -37.12 3.10 12.19
N GLU A 163 -37.61 3.87 11.23
CA GLU A 163 -37.71 3.52 9.80
C GLU A 163 -36.46 3.90 8.99
N TYR A 164 -35.37 4.32 9.65
CA TYR A 164 -34.14 4.76 9.00
C TYR A 164 -32.92 3.96 9.44
N TYR A 165 -31.96 3.83 8.53
CA TYR A 165 -30.64 3.29 8.76
C TYR A 165 -29.61 4.41 8.60
N GLU A 166 -28.81 4.64 9.63
CA GLU A 166 -27.75 5.63 9.65
C GLU A 166 -26.40 4.95 9.50
N LEU A 167 -25.67 5.31 8.44
CA LEU A 167 -24.30 4.91 8.22
C LEU A 167 -23.34 6.02 8.69
N SER A 168 -22.41 5.64 9.56
CA SER A 168 -21.36 6.51 10.13
C SER A 168 -20.00 5.82 10.07
N GLY A 169 -18.91 6.57 10.10
CA GLY A 169 -17.55 6.03 10.03
C GLY A 169 -16.67 6.54 11.17
N LYS A 170 -15.76 5.68 11.66
CA LYS A 170 -14.75 6.02 12.66
C LYS A 170 -13.39 5.48 12.25
N LEU A 171 -12.38 6.36 12.24
CA LEU A 171 -10.97 5.99 12.11
C LEU A 171 -10.37 5.86 13.50
N PHE A 172 -9.79 4.71 13.81
CA PHE A 172 -9.05 4.47 15.03
C PHE A 172 -7.56 4.73 14.79
N LEU A 173 -6.94 5.52 15.67
CA LEU A 173 -5.49 5.74 15.66
C LEU A 173 -4.94 5.49 17.05
N GLY A 174 -4.37 4.31 17.24
CA GLY A 174 -4.07 3.77 18.56
C GLY A 174 -5.36 3.64 19.38
N ASN A 175 -5.44 4.32 20.52
CA ASN A 175 -6.60 4.22 21.42
C ASN A 175 -7.62 5.36 21.26
N VAL A 176 -7.50 6.19 20.21
CA VAL A 176 -8.38 7.33 19.97
C VAL A 176 -9.19 7.10 18.70
N ASP A 177 -10.51 7.25 18.78
CA ASP A 177 -11.38 7.22 17.62
C ASP A 177 -11.72 8.63 17.11
N TYR A 178 -11.63 8.80 15.80
CA TYR A 178 -11.96 10.02 15.09
C TYR A 178 -13.18 9.75 14.21
N SER A 179 -14.27 10.47 14.45
CA SER A 179 -15.41 10.48 13.53
C SER A 179 -14.95 10.90 12.13
N ILE A 180 -15.43 10.19 11.11
CA ILE A 180 -15.11 10.48 9.70
C ILE A 180 -15.47 11.92 9.31
N THR A 181 -16.51 12.48 9.93
CA THR A 181 -16.96 13.87 9.80
C THR A 181 -15.88 14.90 10.16
N ASN A 182 -14.96 14.53 11.06
CA ASN A 182 -13.92 15.41 11.56
C ASN A 182 -12.59 15.22 10.83
N ILE A 183 -12.51 14.27 9.90
CA ILE A 183 -11.30 13.93 9.17
C ILE A 183 -11.20 14.82 7.93
N LYS A 184 -10.15 15.64 7.89
CA LYS A 184 -9.82 16.47 6.73
C LYS A 184 -8.56 15.95 6.07
N LEU A 185 -8.66 15.69 4.77
CA LEU A 185 -7.51 15.40 3.94
C LEU A 185 -6.77 16.72 3.69
N LYS A 186 -5.50 16.74 4.07
CA LYS A 186 -4.54 17.78 3.74
C LYS A 186 -3.72 17.30 2.56
N TYR A 187 -3.56 18.17 1.57
CA TYR A 187 -2.83 17.87 0.35
C TYR A 187 -3.38 16.67 -0.43
N HIS A 188 -4.64 16.28 -0.22
CA HIS A 188 -5.29 15.07 -0.78
C HIS A 188 -4.73 13.72 -0.29
N TYR A 189 -3.52 13.67 0.27
CA TYR A 189 -2.88 12.41 0.67
C TYR A 189 -2.76 12.19 2.18
N PHE A 190 -2.88 13.23 2.99
CA PHE A 190 -2.56 13.15 4.42
C PHE A 190 -3.75 13.46 5.30
N ILE A 191 -3.86 12.77 6.43
CA ILE A 191 -4.67 13.22 7.57
C ILE A 191 -3.75 13.96 8.52
N GLN A 192 -4.04 15.23 8.81
CA GLN A 192 -3.30 15.99 9.80
C GLN A 192 -3.98 15.92 11.17
N ILE A 193 -3.24 15.44 12.17
CA ILE A 193 -3.65 15.48 13.59
C ILE A 193 -2.53 16.13 14.38
N LYS A 194 -2.80 17.32 14.93
CA LYS A 194 -1.79 18.18 15.57
C LYS A 194 -0.61 18.42 14.61
N GLU A 195 0.60 18.05 15.02
CA GLU A 195 1.84 18.19 14.25
C GLU A 195 2.17 16.94 13.40
N ARG A 196 1.29 15.94 13.36
CA ARG A 196 1.52 14.70 12.60
C ARG A 196 0.73 14.70 11.30
N LEU A 197 1.40 14.31 10.22
CA LEU A 197 0.80 13.97 8.94
C LEU A 197 0.84 12.46 8.75
N TYR A 198 -0.34 11.85 8.73
CA TYR A 198 -0.50 10.44 8.45
C TYR A 198 -0.80 10.25 6.96
N LEU A 199 0.09 9.57 6.23
CA LEU A 199 -0.11 9.26 4.82
C LEU A 199 -1.21 8.22 4.68
N VAL A 200 -2.25 8.57 3.92
CA VAL A 200 -3.28 7.64 3.48
C VAL A 200 -2.78 6.92 2.22
N SER A 201 -2.28 5.70 2.40
CA SER A 201 -1.76 4.86 1.31
C SER A 201 -2.84 4.04 0.59
N ASN A 202 -3.96 3.75 1.25
CA ASN A 202 -5.07 2.99 0.68
C ASN A 202 -6.06 3.91 -0.06
N SER A 203 -6.22 3.70 -1.36
CA SER A 203 -7.12 4.49 -2.21
C SER A 203 -8.59 4.30 -1.87
N TYR A 204 -9.02 3.10 -1.46
CA TYR A 204 -10.40 2.84 -1.06
C TYR A 204 -10.80 3.66 0.17
N PHE A 205 -9.86 3.88 1.10
CA PHE A 205 -10.13 4.75 2.24
C PHE A 205 -10.37 6.21 1.79
N ILE A 206 -9.61 6.72 0.81
CA ILE A 206 -9.83 8.05 0.23
C ILE A 206 -11.23 8.12 -0.42
N GLU A 207 -11.60 7.10 -1.21
CA GLU A 207 -12.91 7.03 -1.86
C GLU A 207 -14.06 7.04 -0.83
N VAL A 208 -13.93 6.29 0.28
CA VAL A 208 -14.91 6.32 1.36
C VAL A 208 -14.96 7.67 2.05
N LEU A 209 -13.82 8.30 2.35
CA LEU A 209 -13.79 9.66 2.91
C LEU A 209 -14.51 10.68 1.99
N GLU A 210 -14.31 10.56 0.68
CA GLU A 210 -14.95 11.43 -0.31
C GLU A 210 -16.46 11.17 -0.40
N PHE A 211 -16.88 9.90 -0.39
CA PHE A 211 -18.29 9.50 -0.38
C PHE A 211 -19.03 10.12 0.82
N PHE A 212 -18.50 10.01 2.03
CA PHE A 212 -19.13 10.62 3.21
C PHE A 212 -19.23 12.15 3.11
N LYS A 213 -18.19 12.82 2.60
CA LYS A 213 -18.21 14.29 2.42
C LYS A 213 -19.27 14.75 1.42
N GLN A 214 -19.52 13.98 0.37
CA GLN A 214 -20.57 14.30 -0.61
C GLN A 214 -21.98 14.21 0.00
N HIS A 215 -22.15 13.42 1.05
CA HIS A 215 -23.42 13.16 1.71
C HIS A 215 -23.54 13.80 3.11
N SER A 216 -22.91 14.96 3.35
CA SER A 216 -22.98 15.70 4.62
C SER A 216 -22.52 14.89 5.84
N ASP A 217 -21.50 14.04 5.64
CA ASP A 217 -20.77 13.25 6.63
C ASP A 217 -21.56 12.16 7.39
N ILE A 218 -22.89 12.08 7.24
CA ILE A 218 -23.73 10.98 7.73
C ILE A 218 -24.72 10.61 6.63
N ILE A 219 -24.76 9.33 6.29
CA ILE A 219 -25.69 8.82 5.27
C ILE A 219 -26.89 8.21 5.97
N VAL A 220 -28.08 8.70 5.63
CA VAL A 220 -29.35 8.22 6.19
C VAL A 220 -30.18 7.62 5.06
N VAL A 221 -30.60 6.37 5.23
CA VAL A 221 -31.35 5.60 4.23
C VAL A 221 -32.66 5.11 4.84
N HIS A 222 -33.77 5.32 4.15
CA HIS A 222 -35.07 4.82 4.59
C HIS A 222 -35.16 3.29 4.45
N GLU A 223 -35.89 2.61 5.33
CA GLU A 223 -35.97 1.14 5.39
C GLU A 223 -36.41 0.50 4.06
N SER A 224 -37.26 1.18 3.28
CA SER A 224 -37.71 0.72 1.95
C SER A 224 -36.59 0.63 0.91
N GLU A 225 -35.52 1.41 1.07
CA GLU A 225 -34.39 1.46 0.14
C GLU A 225 -33.15 0.75 0.70
N TYR A 226 -33.19 0.39 1.97
CA TYR A 226 -32.03 -0.11 2.69
C TYR A 226 -31.51 -1.44 2.14
N GLU A 227 -32.38 -2.37 1.75
CA GLU A 227 -31.96 -3.66 1.19
C GLU A 227 -31.14 -3.44 -0.10
N ALA A 228 -31.64 -2.59 -1.00
CA ALA A 228 -30.92 -2.23 -2.22
C ALA A 228 -29.60 -1.49 -1.94
N PHE A 229 -29.58 -0.56 -0.97
CA PHE A 229 -28.36 0.12 -0.55
C PHE A 229 -27.34 -0.86 0.04
N GLN A 230 -27.80 -1.82 0.85
CA GLN A 230 -26.94 -2.81 1.47
C GLN A 230 -26.30 -3.73 0.44
N GLU A 231 -27.07 -4.24 -0.52
CA GLU A 231 -26.56 -5.17 -1.55
C GLU A 231 -25.67 -4.47 -2.58
N ASN A 232 -26.04 -3.27 -3.03
CA ASN A 232 -25.35 -2.62 -4.15
C ASN A 232 -24.17 -1.74 -3.71
N VAL A 233 -24.17 -1.26 -2.45
CA VAL A 233 -23.17 -0.34 -1.91
C VAL A 233 -22.43 -0.99 -0.75
N LEU A 234 -23.12 -1.31 0.36
CA LEU A 234 -22.43 -1.76 1.57
C LEU A 234 -21.70 -3.08 1.37
N ALA A 235 -22.26 -4.03 0.61
CA ALA A 235 -21.62 -5.33 0.37
C ALA A 235 -20.25 -5.19 -0.33
N LYS A 236 -20.11 -4.22 -1.26
CA LYS A 236 -18.85 -3.95 -1.96
C LYS A 236 -17.84 -3.26 -1.05
N ILE A 237 -18.31 -2.32 -0.22
CA ILE A 237 -17.46 -1.66 0.77
C ILE A 237 -16.98 -2.69 1.81
N GLU A 238 -17.85 -3.61 2.23
CA GLU A 238 -17.55 -4.64 3.25
C GLU A 238 -16.45 -5.62 2.81
N GLU A 239 -16.17 -5.74 1.50
CA GLU A 239 -15.03 -6.54 1.01
C GLU A 239 -13.69 -5.96 1.49
N LYS A 240 -13.63 -4.63 1.62
CA LYS A 240 -12.40 -3.86 1.85
C LYS A 240 -12.38 -3.14 3.20
N ILE A 241 -13.53 -2.76 3.75
CA ILE A 241 -13.62 -1.98 4.97
C ILE A 241 -14.59 -2.66 5.93
N LYS A 242 -14.20 -2.78 7.20
CA LYS A 242 -15.04 -3.38 8.23
C LYS A 242 -16.33 -2.58 8.42
N ILE A 243 -17.47 -3.26 8.34
CA ILE A 243 -18.78 -2.69 8.64
C ILE A 243 -19.39 -3.42 9.85
N ASN A 244 -19.79 -2.64 10.85
CA ASN A 244 -20.54 -3.11 12.00
C ASN A 244 -22.03 -2.77 11.85
N TYR A 245 -22.89 -3.78 11.88
CA TYR A 245 -24.34 -3.58 11.85
C TYR A 245 -24.87 -3.72 13.28
N SER A 246 -25.08 -2.60 13.97
CA SER A 246 -25.42 -2.62 15.41
C SER A 246 -26.78 -3.24 15.72
N TYR A 247 -27.66 -3.29 14.72
CA TYR A 247 -28.99 -3.91 14.82
C TYR A 247 -28.97 -5.43 14.62
N LEU A 248 -27.85 -6.01 14.16
CA LEU A 248 -27.70 -7.46 14.02
C LEU A 248 -27.21 -8.08 15.31
N LYS A 249 -27.80 -9.22 15.68
CA LYS A 249 -27.39 -10.00 16.84
C LYS A 249 -26.37 -11.07 16.43
N PRO A 250 -25.44 -11.44 17.34
CA PRO A 250 -24.64 -12.64 17.18
C PRO A 250 -25.51 -13.89 17.08
N ALA A 251 -25.01 -14.90 16.37
CA ALA A 251 -25.66 -16.19 16.22
C ALA A 251 -25.90 -16.84 17.58
N THR A 252 -27.11 -17.36 17.79
CA THR A 252 -27.39 -18.24 18.93
C THR A 252 -26.84 -19.65 18.67
N LYS A 253 -26.58 -20.44 19.72
CA LYS A 253 -26.10 -21.84 19.56
C LYS A 253 -26.94 -22.66 18.59
N LYS A 254 -28.27 -22.52 18.68
CA LYS A 254 -29.21 -23.21 17.78
C LYS A 254 -29.03 -22.78 16.32
N GLN A 255 -28.83 -21.49 16.04
CA GLN A 255 -28.60 -20.99 14.68
C GLN A 255 -27.25 -21.45 14.12
N ILE A 256 -26.24 -21.60 14.97
CA ILE A 256 -24.93 -22.14 14.59
C ILE A 256 -25.08 -23.59 14.13
N GLU A 257 -25.68 -24.45 14.96
CA GLU A 257 -25.96 -25.87 14.65
C GLU A 257 -26.85 -26.01 13.40
N GLU A 258 -27.92 -25.22 13.29
CA GLU A 258 -28.85 -25.28 12.14
C GLU A 258 -28.20 -24.93 10.80
N LYS A 259 -27.14 -24.12 10.80
CA LYS A 259 -26.40 -23.71 9.60
C LYS A 259 -25.11 -24.48 9.38
N GLY A 260 -24.76 -25.42 10.28
CA GLY A 260 -23.51 -26.15 10.22
C GLY A 260 -22.29 -25.25 10.46
N PHE A 261 -22.44 -24.16 11.21
CA PHE A 261 -21.32 -23.31 11.62
C PHE A 261 -20.53 -23.87 12.80
N ASP A 262 -21.03 -24.95 13.42
CA ASP A 262 -20.36 -25.78 14.42
C ASP A 262 -19.47 -26.87 13.79
N LEU A 263 -19.58 -27.08 12.47
CA LEU A 263 -18.72 -27.99 11.72
C LEU A 263 -17.32 -27.39 11.55
N ASP A 264 -16.34 -28.25 11.29
CA ASP A 264 -14.98 -27.79 11.02
C ASP A 264 -14.93 -26.92 9.75
N ASN A 265 -14.33 -25.73 9.89
CA ASN A 265 -14.09 -24.83 8.78
C ASN A 265 -13.10 -25.43 7.78
N GLU A 266 -13.39 -25.31 6.49
CA GLU A 266 -12.53 -25.84 5.42
C GLU A 266 -11.67 -24.73 4.80
N LYS A 267 -10.41 -25.05 4.53
CA LYS A 267 -9.47 -24.16 3.84
C LYS A 267 -9.44 -24.48 2.36
N ILE A 268 -9.67 -23.48 1.52
CA ILE A 268 -9.74 -23.63 0.06
C ILE A 268 -8.84 -22.57 -0.59
N VAL A 269 -8.06 -22.97 -1.57
CA VAL A 269 -7.36 -22.07 -2.47
C VAL A 269 -8.04 -22.14 -3.83
N TYR A 270 -8.62 -21.02 -4.26
CA TYR A 270 -9.08 -20.86 -5.64
C TYR A 270 -7.97 -20.30 -6.50
N LEU A 271 -7.77 -20.93 -7.65
CA LEU A 271 -6.86 -20.48 -8.67
C LEU A 271 -7.67 -19.91 -9.83
N SER A 272 -7.34 -18.69 -10.23
CA SER A 272 -7.91 -18.07 -11.42
C SER A 272 -6.80 -17.34 -12.20
N GLU A 273 -7.14 -16.80 -13.37
CA GLU A 273 -6.20 -16.07 -14.21
C GLU A 273 -6.69 -14.67 -14.54
N SER A 274 -5.76 -13.73 -14.52
CA SER A 274 -5.96 -12.36 -14.99
C SER A 274 -4.72 -11.92 -15.75
N ALA A 275 -4.90 -11.64 -17.06
CA ALA A 275 -3.81 -11.35 -17.98
C ALA A 275 -2.68 -12.40 -17.90
N ASP A 276 -1.48 -12.00 -17.50
CA ASP A 276 -0.30 -12.87 -17.38
C ASP A 276 -0.07 -13.41 -15.96
N PHE A 277 -1.03 -13.24 -15.05
CA PHE A 277 -0.94 -13.63 -13.65
C PHE A 277 -1.93 -14.73 -13.31
N VAL A 278 -1.45 -15.69 -12.51
CA VAL A 278 -2.30 -16.61 -11.76
C VAL A 278 -2.63 -15.95 -10.43
N LEU A 279 -3.91 -15.86 -10.11
CA LEU A 279 -4.43 -15.36 -8.85
C LEU A 279 -4.69 -16.55 -7.92
N ILE A 280 -4.26 -16.43 -6.67
CA ILE A 280 -4.34 -17.44 -5.63
C ILE A 280 -5.16 -16.86 -4.50
N THR A 281 -6.45 -17.19 -4.47
CA THR A 281 -7.42 -16.64 -3.51
C THR A 281 -7.61 -17.63 -2.35
N PRO A 282 -7.05 -17.36 -1.16
CA PRO A 282 -7.35 -18.16 0.03
C PRO A 282 -8.77 -17.85 0.50
N VAL A 283 -9.58 -18.88 0.66
CA VAL A 283 -10.98 -18.83 1.07
C VAL A 283 -11.20 -19.78 2.24
N MET A 284 -11.82 -19.27 3.30
CA MET A 284 -12.32 -20.10 4.40
C MET A 284 -13.80 -20.38 4.17
N ARG A 285 -14.19 -21.65 4.27
CA ARG A 285 -15.58 -22.07 4.22
C ARG A 285 -16.13 -22.30 5.62
N TYR A 286 -17.17 -21.56 5.97
CA TYR A 286 -17.94 -21.67 7.20
C TYR A 286 -19.32 -22.25 6.87
N GLY A 287 -19.53 -23.54 7.14
CA GLY A 287 -20.73 -24.25 6.68
C GLY A 287 -20.87 -24.16 5.15
N SER A 288 -21.91 -23.48 4.66
CA SER A 288 -22.13 -23.26 3.23
C SER A 288 -21.59 -21.93 2.69
N LEU A 289 -20.96 -21.10 3.53
CA LEU A 289 -20.50 -19.77 3.16
C LEU A 289 -19.00 -19.79 2.91
N GLU A 290 -18.59 -19.27 1.76
CA GLU A 290 -17.18 -19.12 1.39
C GLU A 290 -16.79 -17.66 1.44
N ILE A 291 -15.75 -17.35 2.21
CA ILE A 291 -15.28 -15.98 2.41
C ILE A 291 -13.77 -15.93 2.14
N PRO A 292 -13.30 -15.05 1.23
CA PRO A 292 -11.88 -14.79 1.06
C PRO A 292 -11.28 -14.31 2.38
N VAL A 293 -10.16 -14.92 2.77
CA VAL A 293 -9.59 -14.67 4.11
C VAL A 293 -9.14 -13.22 4.26
N ILE A 294 -8.67 -12.61 3.17
CA ILE A 294 -8.18 -11.22 3.13
C ILE A 294 -9.32 -10.19 3.23
N SER A 295 -10.55 -10.60 2.88
CA SER A 295 -11.73 -9.74 2.90
C SER A 295 -12.06 -9.26 4.31
N GLN A 296 -12.60 -8.05 4.46
CA GLN A 296 -13.11 -7.54 5.74
C GLN A 296 -14.57 -7.94 6.04
N LYS A 297 -15.15 -8.78 5.19
CA LYS A 297 -16.56 -9.19 5.28
C LYS A 297 -16.85 -10.00 6.54
N ARG A 298 -17.95 -9.67 7.23
CA ARG A 298 -18.45 -10.48 8.34
C ARG A 298 -19.35 -11.60 7.83
N ILE A 299 -19.41 -12.71 8.57
CA ILE A 299 -20.36 -13.78 8.27
C ILE A 299 -21.76 -13.29 8.65
N ARG A 300 -22.66 -13.27 7.67
CA ARG A 300 -24.08 -12.95 7.84
C ARG A 300 -24.92 -14.06 7.26
N SER A 301 -25.95 -14.50 7.98
CA SER A 301 -26.88 -15.53 7.52
C SER A 301 -28.30 -15.24 7.99
N LYS A 302 -29.28 -15.87 7.34
CA LYS A 302 -30.70 -15.78 7.68
C LYS A 302 -31.16 -17.09 8.31
N ASP A 303 -31.88 -17.03 9.42
CA ASP A 303 -32.55 -18.20 9.98
C ASP A 303 -33.78 -18.63 9.14
N ARG A 304 -34.48 -19.69 9.55
CA ARG A 304 -35.69 -20.17 8.83
C ARG A 304 -36.84 -19.17 8.82
N MET A 305 -36.85 -18.21 9.75
CA MET A 305 -37.85 -17.16 9.84
C MET A 305 -37.42 -15.89 9.08
N GLY A 306 -36.25 -15.90 8.44
CA GLY A 306 -35.70 -14.78 7.70
C GLY A 306 -34.96 -13.76 8.56
N ASN A 307 -34.80 -13.98 9.87
CA ASN A 307 -34.05 -13.05 10.72
C ASN A 307 -32.56 -13.17 10.42
N VAL A 308 -31.91 -12.02 10.22
CA VAL A 308 -30.48 -11.95 9.96
C VAL A 308 -29.70 -11.99 11.26
N PHE A 309 -28.63 -12.77 11.29
CA PHE A 309 -27.67 -12.82 12.39
C PHE A 309 -26.23 -12.79 11.87
N THR A 310 -25.29 -12.53 12.78
CA THR A 310 -23.85 -12.46 12.49
C THR A 310 -23.10 -13.59 13.18
N LEU A 311 -21.99 -14.03 12.58
CA LEU A 311 -21.05 -14.95 13.19
C LEU A 311 -19.65 -14.34 13.08
N ASP A 312 -18.85 -14.52 14.13
CA ASP A 312 -17.46 -14.10 14.10
C ASP A 312 -16.62 -15.12 13.32
N ARG A 313 -15.63 -14.61 12.59
CA ARG A 313 -14.69 -15.43 11.82
C ARG A 313 -13.66 -16.04 12.76
N ASP A 314 -13.13 -17.19 12.36
CA ASP A 314 -12.02 -17.83 13.07
C ASP A 314 -10.70 -17.16 12.66
N GLU A 315 -10.46 -15.96 13.21
CA GLU A 315 -9.32 -15.10 12.86
C GLU A 315 -7.97 -15.80 13.05
N ASP A 316 -7.84 -16.67 14.06
CA ASP A 316 -6.60 -17.41 14.32
C ASP A 316 -6.33 -18.45 13.23
N ARG A 317 -7.34 -19.26 12.84
CA ARG A 317 -7.16 -20.23 11.74
C ARG A 317 -6.96 -19.53 10.40
N GLU A 318 -7.65 -18.42 10.18
CA GLU A 318 -7.52 -17.59 8.99
C GLU A 318 -6.12 -16.99 8.85
N LEU A 319 -5.58 -16.42 9.94
CA LEU A 319 -4.23 -15.88 9.98
C LEU A 319 -3.18 -16.96 9.70
N GLN A 320 -3.34 -18.15 10.31
CA GLN A 320 -2.46 -19.29 10.05
C GLN A 320 -2.53 -19.71 8.58
N PHE A 321 -3.73 -19.72 7.99
CA PHE A 321 -3.92 -20.08 6.59
C PHE A 321 -3.24 -19.09 5.64
N ILE A 322 -3.44 -17.78 5.82
CA ILE A 322 -2.73 -16.76 5.02
C ILE A 322 -1.22 -16.89 5.18
N THR A 323 -0.74 -17.14 6.40
CA THR A 323 0.69 -17.34 6.68
C THR A 323 1.26 -18.58 5.98
N ASP A 324 0.47 -19.64 5.87
CA ASP A 324 0.87 -20.85 5.14
C ASP A 324 1.00 -20.60 3.63
N ILE A 325 0.12 -19.78 3.06
CA ILE A 325 0.20 -19.37 1.65
C ILE A 325 1.37 -18.41 1.44
N SER A 326 1.55 -17.40 2.29
CA SER A 326 2.61 -16.39 2.12
C SER A 326 4.02 -17.00 2.14
N LYS A 327 4.23 -18.07 2.92
CA LYS A 327 5.51 -18.79 2.98
C LYS A 327 5.79 -19.66 1.75
N ALA A 328 4.80 -19.90 0.88
CA ALA A 328 4.97 -20.76 -0.27
C ALA A 328 5.88 -20.15 -1.34
N HIS A 329 6.03 -18.82 -1.39
CA HIS A 329 6.85 -18.15 -2.39
C HIS A 329 7.35 -16.78 -1.89
N PRO A 330 8.61 -16.36 -2.21
CA PRO A 330 9.15 -15.08 -1.76
C PRO A 330 8.27 -13.87 -2.13
N PHE A 331 7.72 -13.85 -3.35
CA PHE A 331 6.84 -12.77 -3.80
C PHE A 331 5.50 -12.70 -3.02
N PHE A 332 5.07 -13.79 -2.39
CA PHE A 332 3.86 -13.74 -1.55
C PHE A 332 4.14 -13.11 -0.18
N GLN A 333 5.38 -13.19 0.32
CA GLN A 333 5.78 -12.50 1.54
C GLN A 333 5.72 -10.98 1.34
N GLU A 334 6.29 -10.49 0.23
CA GLU A 334 6.23 -9.06 -0.11
C GLU A 334 4.78 -8.56 -0.28
N GLN A 335 3.90 -9.38 -0.88
CA GLN A 335 2.48 -9.03 -1.03
C GLN A 335 1.72 -8.99 0.29
N LEU A 336 2.10 -9.79 1.29
CA LEU A 336 1.45 -9.80 2.60
C LEU A 336 1.56 -8.43 3.28
N ASP A 337 2.71 -7.76 3.12
CA ASP A 337 2.93 -6.41 3.65
C ASP A 337 2.08 -5.35 2.92
N GLU A 338 1.58 -5.65 1.72
CA GLU A 338 0.71 -4.77 0.93
C GLU A 338 -0.80 -4.99 1.19
N PHE A 339 -1.18 -6.06 1.89
CA PHE A 339 -2.58 -6.34 2.19
C PHE A 339 -3.29 -5.25 3.01
N PRO A 340 -2.65 -4.55 3.97
CA PRO A 340 -3.26 -3.39 4.63
C PRO A 340 -3.62 -2.26 3.64
N ASP A 341 -2.81 -2.09 2.60
CA ASP A 341 -3.05 -1.11 1.54
C ASP A 341 -4.08 -1.60 0.49
N GLN A 342 -4.46 -2.89 0.56
CA GLN A 342 -5.45 -3.57 -0.29
C GLN A 342 -5.24 -3.35 -1.79
N LYS A 343 -4.01 -3.12 -2.23
CA LYS A 343 -3.69 -2.84 -3.64
C LYS A 343 -4.16 -3.93 -4.60
N HIS A 344 -4.23 -5.17 -4.10
CA HIS A 344 -4.66 -6.33 -4.86
C HIS A 344 -6.08 -6.74 -4.44
N ALA A 345 -6.77 -7.47 -5.33
CA ALA A 345 -7.96 -8.21 -4.96
C ALA A 345 -7.66 -9.15 -3.76
N ASP A 346 -8.66 -9.81 -3.20
CA ASP A 346 -8.54 -10.65 -1.98
C ASP A 346 -7.71 -11.94 -2.21
N CYS A 347 -6.55 -11.83 -2.86
CA CYS A 347 -5.73 -12.89 -3.42
C CYS A 347 -4.25 -12.50 -3.45
N PHE A 348 -3.40 -13.52 -3.44
CA PHE A 348 -2.02 -13.42 -3.90
C PHE A 348 -1.97 -13.54 -5.42
N TYR A 349 -0.89 -13.09 -6.03
CA TYR A 349 -0.69 -13.23 -7.48
C TYR A 349 0.74 -13.63 -7.82
N LEU A 350 0.88 -14.44 -8.87
CA LEU A 350 2.18 -14.82 -9.40
C LEU A 350 2.14 -14.81 -10.92
N HIS A 351 3.16 -14.20 -11.54
CA HIS A 351 3.27 -14.23 -13.00
C HIS A 351 3.32 -15.69 -13.48
N ARG A 352 2.56 -16.02 -14.52
CA ARG A 352 2.37 -17.40 -15.00
C ARG A 352 3.68 -18.16 -15.23
N LYS A 353 4.67 -17.49 -15.84
CA LYS A 353 6.02 -18.07 -16.02
C LYS A 353 6.60 -18.62 -14.72
N ARG A 354 6.57 -17.83 -13.64
CA ARG A 354 7.09 -18.23 -12.32
C ARG A 354 6.24 -19.30 -11.65
N PHE A 355 4.92 -19.23 -11.83
CA PHE A 355 4.00 -20.23 -11.32
C PHE A 355 4.31 -21.63 -11.86
N VAL A 356 4.68 -21.72 -13.15
CA VAL A 356 5.05 -22.99 -13.81
C VAL A 356 6.54 -23.32 -13.66
N GLU A 357 7.39 -22.31 -13.49
CA GLU A 357 8.85 -22.44 -13.43
C GLU A 357 9.30 -23.44 -12.37
N SER A 358 10.23 -24.31 -12.75
CA SER A 358 10.80 -25.36 -11.90
C SER A 358 9.78 -26.31 -11.25
N GLY A 359 8.52 -26.30 -11.71
CA GLY A 359 7.46 -27.11 -11.10
C GLY A 359 7.04 -26.63 -9.71
N TRP A 360 7.28 -25.36 -9.35
CA TRP A 360 6.98 -24.81 -8.03
C TRP A 360 5.55 -25.13 -7.56
N PHE A 361 4.55 -25.01 -8.44
CA PHE A 361 3.15 -25.26 -8.08
C PHE A 361 2.92 -26.71 -7.61
N LEU A 362 3.71 -27.69 -8.06
CA LEU A 362 3.60 -29.08 -7.62
C LEU A 362 4.02 -29.24 -6.16
N ASP A 363 5.12 -28.58 -5.77
CA ASP A 363 5.60 -28.56 -4.38
C ASP A 363 4.61 -27.80 -3.48
N ALA A 364 4.15 -26.63 -3.95
CA ALA A 364 3.19 -25.82 -3.22
C ALA A 364 1.87 -26.59 -3.00
N PHE A 365 1.34 -27.26 -4.03
CA PHE A 365 0.08 -27.99 -3.94
C PHE A 365 0.17 -29.21 -3.03
N GLU A 366 1.30 -29.91 -3.02
CA GLU A 366 1.52 -31.02 -2.09
C GLU A 366 1.57 -30.50 -0.65
N ALA A 367 2.32 -29.43 -0.39
CA ALA A 367 2.42 -28.81 0.93
C ALA A 367 1.08 -28.25 1.45
N TRP A 368 0.27 -27.68 0.55
CA TRP A 368 -1.07 -27.19 0.90
C TRP A 368 -2.01 -28.36 1.21
N ARG A 369 -2.02 -29.40 0.38
CA ARG A 369 -2.85 -30.60 0.63
C ARG A 369 -2.45 -31.33 1.91
N SER A 370 -1.16 -31.41 2.24
CA SER A 370 -0.72 -31.99 3.52
C SER A 370 -1.21 -31.21 4.74
N LYS A 371 -1.58 -29.94 4.57
CA LYS A 371 -2.19 -29.08 5.60
C LYS A 371 -3.73 -29.06 5.54
N GLY A 372 -4.35 -29.94 4.76
CA GLY A 372 -5.80 -30.01 4.59
C GLY A 372 -6.38 -28.84 3.79
N ILE A 373 -5.60 -28.20 2.92
CA ILE A 373 -6.07 -27.12 2.06
C ILE A 373 -6.52 -27.74 0.72
N ALA A 374 -7.79 -27.54 0.36
CA ALA A 374 -8.33 -27.89 -0.94
C ALA A 374 -7.86 -26.90 -2.00
N ILE A 375 -7.63 -27.37 -3.23
CA ILE A 375 -7.14 -26.53 -4.34
C ILE A 375 -8.11 -26.70 -5.49
N LEU A 376 -8.71 -25.59 -5.94
CA LEU A 376 -9.74 -25.56 -6.98
C LEU A 376 -9.33 -24.57 -8.09
N GLY A 377 -9.89 -24.73 -9.29
CA GLY A 377 -9.66 -23.82 -10.43
C GLY A 377 -8.39 -24.05 -11.25
N PHE A 378 -7.49 -24.97 -10.85
CA PHE A 378 -6.25 -25.24 -11.61
C PHE A 378 -6.49 -25.65 -13.07
N ASN A 379 -7.48 -26.52 -13.32
CA ASN A 379 -7.78 -27.00 -14.68
C ASN A 379 -8.48 -25.93 -15.54
N GLU A 380 -8.98 -24.86 -14.93
CA GLU A 380 -9.68 -23.76 -15.60
C GLU A 380 -8.70 -22.67 -16.05
N LEU A 381 -7.43 -22.76 -15.63
CA LEU A 381 -6.34 -21.91 -16.11
C LEU A 381 -6.16 -22.09 -17.63
N LYS A 382 -6.01 -20.99 -18.35
CA LYS A 382 -5.96 -20.95 -19.81
C LYS A 382 -4.84 -21.84 -20.33
N ASP A 383 -5.08 -22.63 -21.37
CA ASP A 383 -4.07 -23.49 -22.00
C ASP A 383 -3.31 -24.42 -21.01
N ASN A 384 -3.91 -24.76 -19.86
CA ASN A 384 -3.26 -25.63 -18.88
C ASN A 384 -3.32 -27.10 -19.34
N LYS A 385 -2.14 -27.68 -19.57
CA LYS A 385 -1.95 -29.10 -19.92
C LYS A 385 -1.16 -29.86 -18.86
N LEU A 386 -0.87 -29.21 -17.73
CA LEU A 386 -0.05 -29.75 -16.67
C LEU A 386 -0.92 -30.56 -15.71
N SER A 387 -0.33 -31.58 -15.09
CA SER A 387 -0.96 -32.28 -13.97
C SER A 387 -0.78 -31.44 -12.70
N GLN A 388 -1.82 -31.31 -11.88
CA GLN A 388 -1.73 -30.72 -10.54
C GLN A 388 -1.02 -31.63 -9.52
N TYR A 389 -0.70 -32.86 -9.91
CA TYR A 389 -0.12 -33.89 -9.06
C TYR A 389 1.30 -34.22 -9.49
N LYS A 390 2.20 -34.39 -8.51
CA LYS A 390 3.55 -34.91 -8.75
C LYS A 390 3.45 -36.33 -9.32
N ALA A 391 4.36 -36.62 -10.25
CA ALA A 391 4.53 -37.97 -10.75
C ALA A 391 5.13 -38.86 -9.65
N ALA A 392 4.40 -39.89 -9.22
CA ALA A 392 4.95 -40.96 -8.39
C ALA A 392 5.69 -41.93 -9.32
N ILE A 393 7.02 -41.91 -9.25
CA ILE A 393 7.87 -42.85 -10.01
C ILE A 393 8.22 -44.00 -9.06
N SER A 394 7.56 -45.14 -9.24
CA SER A 394 7.94 -46.37 -8.55
C SER A 394 8.95 -47.12 -9.43
N ILE A 395 10.21 -47.18 -9.00
CA ILE A 395 11.24 -47.98 -9.66
C ILE A 395 11.31 -49.33 -8.94
N ASN A 396 10.78 -50.37 -9.58
CA ASN A 396 10.94 -51.74 -9.11
C ASN A 396 12.12 -52.37 -9.87
N VAL A 397 13.23 -52.63 -9.16
CA VAL A 397 14.36 -53.38 -9.71
C VAL A 397 14.08 -54.87 -9.53
N ILE A 398 13.74 -55.56 -10.61
CA ILE A 398 13.51 -57.01 -10.59
C ILE A 398 14.88 -57.67 -10.80
N SER A 399 15.46 -58.21 -9.73
CA SER A 399 16.73 -58.96 -9.79
C SER A 399 16.46 -60.42 -10.19
N GLY A 400 16.53 -60.72 -11.49
CA GLY A 400 16.62 -62.08 -12.03
C GLY A 400 17.97 -62.27 -12.74
N MET A 401 18.50 -63.49 -12.73
CA MET A 401 19.77 -63.84 -13.39
C MET A 401 19.69 -63.50 -14.88
N ASP A 402 20.61 -62.64 -15.32
CA ASP A 402 20.67 -61.95 -16.62
C ASP A 402 19.63 -60.84 -16.84
N TRP A 403 20.14 -59.70 -17.33
CA TRP A 403 19.49 -58.43 -17.71
C TRP A 403 18.75 -57.64 -16.61
N PHE A 404 19.37 -56.54 -16.16
CA PHE A 404 18.68 -55.48 -15.43
C PHE A 404 17.73 -54.74 -16.38
N GLU A 405 16.43 -55.02 -16.33
CA GLU A 405 15.41 -54.10 -16.85
C GLU A 405 14.86 -53.23 -15.74
N THR A 406 15.04 -51.92 -15.89
CA THR A 406 14.42 -50.90 -15.05
C THR A 406 13.01 -50.62 -15.59
N ALA A 407 11.99 -51.28 -15.04
CA ALA A 407 10.60 -50.96 -15.36
C ALA A 407 10.18 -49.68 -14.61
N VAL A 408 10.20 -48.54 -15.30
CA VAL A 408 9.75 -47.26 -14.75
C VAL A 408 8.23 -47.14 -14.94
N LYS A 409 7.45 -47.30 -13.86
CA LYS A 409 6.01 -47.08 -13.88
C LYS A 409 5.71 -45.71 -13.29
N VAL A 410 5.35 -44.76 -14.15
CA VAL A 410 4.91 -43.42 -13.74
C VAL A 410 3.41 -43.47 -13.49
N LYS A 411 2.99 -43.11 -12.27
CA LYS A 411 1.58 -42.89 -11.91
C LYS A 411 1.39 -41.46 -11.44
N PHE A 412 0.30 -40.84 -11.87
CA PHE A 412 -0.19 -39.59 -11.29
C PHE A 412 -1.28 -39.99 -10.30
N ASN A 413 -1.14 -39.61 -9.04
CA ASN A 413 -2.11 -39.95 -7.98
C ASN A 413 -3.09 -38.80 -7.78
#